data_AF-A0A7J2NR05-F1
#
_entry.id   AF-A0A7J2NR05-F1
#
_cell.length_a   1.000
_cell.length_b   1.000
_cell.length_c   1.000
_cell.angle_alpha   90.00
_cell.angle_beta   90.00
_cell.angle_gamma   90.00
#
_symmetry.space_group_name_H-M   'P 1'
#
loop_
_entity.id
_entity.type
_entity.pdbx_description
1 polymer ?
#
loop_
_entity_poly.entity_id
_entity_poly.type
_entity_poly.pdbx_seq_one_letter_code
_entity_poly.pdbx_strand_id
1 'polypeptide(L)'
;MKNLTRTNNPYGDEKVFDACSIFGMMNLKGERFSAKDPIRAIANMHDRGNGLGGGFAAYGIYPEYKDDYAFQIMYLDREAKKKTARLLSECFNILSEEEMPTQEANVRDPPIMWRYFLQPKSSKLENRTADDYILEKVMRINTETGKAFVFSSGKNMGVFKGVG
;
A
#
# COMPACT_ATOMS: atom_id res chain seq x y z
N MET A 1 26.01 3.31 -4.20
CA MET A 1 25.51 2.07 -3.54
C MET A 1 26.55 0.98 -3.71
N LYS A 2 26.75 0.10 -2.71
CA LYS A 2 27.63 -1.07 -2.86
C LYS A 2 27.01 -2.04 -3.86
N ASN A 3 27.81 -2.62 -4.74
CA ASN A 3 27.36 -3.68 -5.63
C ASN A 3 27.21 -4.97 -4.82
N LEU A 4 25.97 -5.28 -4.39
CA LEU A 4 25.63 -6.47 -3.62
C LEU A 4 25.44 -7.72 -4.49
N THR A 5 25.52 -7.61 -5.82
CA THR A 5 25.34 -8.75 -6.74
C THR A 5 26.33 -9.86 -6.44
N ARG A 6 27.58 -9.53 -6.06
CA ARG A 6 28.59 -10.53 -5.69
C ARG A 6 28.28 -11.30 -4.41
N THR A 7 27.44 -10.76 -3.54
CA THR A 7 27.03 -11.40 -2.28
C THR A 7 25.70 -12.14 -2.46
N ASN A 8 24.72 -11.48 -3.07
CA ASN A 8 23.33 -11.95 -3.14
C ASN A 8 23.00 -12.69 -4.43
N ASN A 9 23.81 -12.57 -5.48
CA ASN A 9 23.64 -13.28 -6.74
C ASN A 9 24.99 -13.69 -7.36
N PRO A 10 25.81 -14.51 -6.66
CA PRO A 10 27.17 -14.82 -7.10
C PRO A 10 27.22 -15.58 -8.45
N TYR A 11 26.13 -16.26 -8.82
CA TYR A 11 26.05 -17.07 -10.04
C TYR A 11 25.33 -16.37 -11.20
N GLY A 12 24.82 -15.15 -11.00
CA GLY A 12 24.14 -14.39 -12.05
C GLY A 12 22.77 -14.96 -12.44
N ASP A 13 22.07 -15.58 -11.49
CA ASP A 13 20.74 -16.13 -11.69
C ASP A 13 19.76 -15.04 -12.14
N GLU A 14 18.86 -15.37 -13.07
CA GLU A 14 17.82 -14.43 -13.54
C GLU A 14 16.87 -14.01 -12.40
N LYS A 15 16.67 -14.88 -11.41
CA LYS A 15 15.90 -14.61 -10.20
C LYS A 15 16.54 -15.27 -8.99
N VAL A 16 16.74 -14.47 -7.95
CA VAL A 16 17.24 -14.91 -6.65
C VAL A 16 16.06 -15.00 -5.68
N PHE A 17 15.51 -16.21 -5.49
CA PHE A 17 14.30 -16.45 -4.69
C PHE A 17 14.55 -16.40 -3.17
N ASP A 18 15.80 -16.50 -2.74
CA ASP A 18 16.26 -16.51 -1.35
C ASP A 18 16.69 -15.12 -0.83
N ALA A 19 16.75 -14.11 -1.71
CA ALA A 19 17.08 -12.72 -1.38
C ALA A 19 15.83 -11.93 -0.93
N CYS A 20 15.21 -12.39 0.16
CA CYS A 20 14.10 -11.74 0.84
C CYS A 20 14.35 -11.63 2.36
N SER A 21 13.60 -10.73 2.99
CA SER A 21 13.66 -10.47 4.42
C SER A 21 12.30 -10.00 4.93
N ILE A 22 12.01 -10.28 6.20
CA ILE A 22 10.80 -9.82 6.87
C ILE A 22 11.15 -9.42 8.29
N PHE A 23 10.55 -8.32 8.74
CA PHE A 23 10.68 -7.82 10.10
C PHE A 23 9.31 -7.36 10.58
N GLY A 24 9.02 -7.58 11.87
CA GLY A 24 7.79 -7.14 12.52
C GLY A 24 8.08 -6.59 13.91
N MET A 25 7.37 -5.53 14.27
CA MET A 25 7.43 -4.92 15.60
C MET A 25 6.04 -4.47 16.01
N MET A 26 5.65 -4.78 17.24
CA MET A 26 4.37 -4.37 17.81
C MET A 26 4.50 -4.05 19.29
N ASN A 27 3.67 -3.14 19.79
CA ASN A 27 3.47 -2.94 21.21
C ASN A 27 2.29 -3.80 21.68
N LEU A 28 2.55 -4.73 22.60
CA LEU A 28 1.53 -5.66 23.13
C LEU A 28 0.43 -4.98 23.93
N LYS A 29 0.64 -3.75 24.41
CA LYS A 29 -0.38 -2.93 25.08
C LYS A 29 -1.29 -2.18 24.10
N GLY A 30 -1.00 -2.26 22.79
CA GLY A 30 -1.75 -1.53 21.76
C GLY A 30 -1.45 -0.04 21.69
N GLU A 31 -0.43 0.45 22.41
CA GLU A 31 -0.08 1.87 22.41
C GLU A 31 0.76 2.21 21.17
N ARG A 32 0.51 3.39 20.59
CA ARG A 32 1.31 3.93 19.48
C ARG A 32 2.74 4.23 19.96
N PHE A 33 3.71 3.97 19.09
CA PHE A 33 5.12 4.27 19.33
C PHE A 33 5.77 4.82 18.06
N SER A 34 6.95 5.40 18.19
CA SER A 34 7.67 6.02 17.08
C SER A 34 8.06 4.99 16.01
N ALA A 35 7.96 5.38 14.73
CA ALA A 35 8.42 4.57 13.61
C ALA A 35 9.96 4.45 13.51
N LYS A 36 10.72 5.18 14.34
CA LYS A 36 12.19 5.25 14.30
C LYS A 36 12.86 3.87 14.39
N ASP A 37 12.44 3.03 15.33
CA ASP A 37 13.08 1.72 15.53
C ASP A 37 12.68 0.69 14.46
N PRO A 38 11.39 0.58 14.04
CA PRO A 38 11.02 -0.24 12.88
C PRO A 38 11.75 0.16 11.60
N ILE A 39 11.85 1.46 11.30
CA ILE A 39 12.55 1.94 10.10
C ILE A 39 14.03 1.55 10.15
N ARG A 40 14.70 1.71 11.30
CA ARG A 40 16.09 1.28 11.47
C ARG A 40 16.25 -0.23 11.24
N ALA A 41 15.33 -1.04 11.76
CA ALA A 41 15.36 -2.49 11.58
C ALA A 41 15.19 -2.89 10.11
N ILE A 42 14.24 -2.27 9.39
CA ILE A 42 14.02 -2.51 7.96
C ILE A 42 15.24 -2.10 7.13
N ALA A 43 15.92 -1.00 7.47
CA ALA A 43 17.13 -0.56 6.75
C ALA A 43 18.25 -1.60 6.77
N ASN A 44 18.40 -2.35 7.88
CA ASN A 44 19.39 -3.43 7.98
C ASN A 44 19.07 -4.63 7.09
N MET A 45 17.85 -4.72 6.58
CA MET A 45 17.45 -5.81 5.70
C MET A 45 17.95 -5.64 4.26
N HIS A 46 18.53 -4.48 3.93
CA HIS A 46 19.10 -4.17 2.63
C HIS A 46 20.12 -5.23 2.16
N ASP A 47 20.93 -5.77 3.08
CA ASP A 47 21.95 -6.78 2.77
C ASP A 47 21.35 -8.10 2.30
N ARG A 48 20.07 -8.37 2.56
CA ARG A 48 19.33 -9.53 2.05
C ARG A 48 18.52 -9.25 0.79
N GLY A 49 18.43 -8.00 0.36
CA GLY A 49 17.60 -7.59 -0.77
C GLY A 49 18.29 -7.76 -2.12
N ASN A 50 17.49 -7.98 -3.16
CA ASN A 50 17.93 -8.02 -4.57
C ASN A 50 17.43 -6.81 -5.38
N GLY A 51 16.77 -5.83 -4.75
CA GLY A 51 16.27 -4.62 -5.40
C GLY A 51 14.94 -4.78 -6.14
N LEU A 52 14.28 -5.94 -6.08
CA LEU A 52 12.98 -6.16 -6.75
C LEU A 52 11.79 -5.46 -6.07
N GLY A 53 12.02 -4.88 -4.89
CA GLY A 53 11.04 -4.07 -4.18
C GLY A 53 11.15 -4.22 -2.67
N GLY A 54 10.60 -3.24 -1.97
CA GLY A 54 10.53 -3.21 -0.52
C GLY A 54 9.27 -2.51 -0.06
N GLY A 55 8.90 -2.74 1.20
CA GLY A 55 7.77 -2.06 1.80
C GLY A 55 7.48 -2.51 3.21
N PHE A 56 6.53 -1.82 3.84
CA PHE A 56 6.02 -2.15 5.16
C PHE A 56 4.52 -1.89 5.24
N ALA A 57 3.85 -2.64 6.11
CA ALA A 57 2.51 -2.32 6.57
C ALA A 57 2.61 -1.69 7.96
N ALA A 58 1.81 -0.66 8.22
CA ALA A 58 1.75 0.01 9.51
C ALA A 58 0.30 0.13 9.97
N TYR A 59 0.06 -0.25 11.22
CA TYR A 59 -1.25 -0.20 11.89
C TYR A 59 -1.26 0.91 12.94
N GLY A 60 -2.43 1.50 13.20
CA GLY A 60 -2.59 2.59 14.17
C GLY A 60 -2.15 3.97 13.64
N ILE A 61 -1.94 4.10 12.33
CA ILE A 61 -1.39 5.31 11.70
C ILE A 61 -2.44 6.35 11.29
N TYR A 62 -3.73 6.00 11.36
CA TYR A 62 -4.85 6.89 11.02
C TYR A 62 -5.83 6.99 12.19
N PRO A 63 -5.41 7.53 13.34
CA PRO A 63 -6.23 7.55 14.55
C PRO A 63 -7.52 8.38 14.38
N GLU A 64 -7.51 9.40 13.52
CA GLU A 64 -8.70 10.21 13.19
C GLU A 64 -9.73 9.44 12.35
N TYR A 65 -9.28 8.42 11.63
CA TYR A 65 -10.07 7.57 10.72
C TYR A 65 -10.03 6.09 11.15
N LYS A 66 -9.97 5.84 12.47
CA LYS A 66 -9.69 4.51 13.02
C LYS A 66 -10.70 3.43 12.61
N ASP A 67 -11.94 3.82 12.36
CA ASP A 67 -13.04 2.91 12.02
C ASP A 67 -13.31 2.87 10.51
N ASP A 68 -12.59 3.69 9.73
CA ASP A 68 -12.73 3.87 8.29
C ASP A 68 -11.70 3.09 7.50
N TYR A 69 -12.09 2.63 6.32
CA TYR A 69 -11.17 1.97 5.41
C TYR A 69 -10.29 3.01 4.73
N ALA A 70 -8.98 2.76 4.71
CA ALA A 70 -8.00 3.56 4.00
C ALA A 70 -7.62 2.86 2.70
N PHE A 71 -8.13 3.35 1.58
CA PHE A 71 -7.74 2.88 0.26
C PHE A 71 -6.52 3.65 -0.20
N GLN A 72 -5.40 2.96 -0.41
CA GLN A 72 -4.21 3.52 -1.06
C GLN A 72 -4.15 2.98 -2.48
N ILE A 73 -4.19 3.89 -3.45
CA ILE A 73 -4.35 3.56 -4.87
C ILE A 73 -3.23 4.20 -5.67
N MET A 74 -2.59 3.38 -6.52
CA MET A 74 -1.68 3.82 -7.58
C MET A 74 -2.46 4.02 -8.86
N TYR A 75 -2.33 5.18 -9.50
CA TYR A 75 -2.90 5.44 -10.82
C TYR A 75 -1.79 5.68 -11.84
N LEU A 76 -1.85 4.98 -12.98
CA LEU A 76 -0.89 5.17 -14.07
C LEU A 76 -1.18 6.42 -14.91
N ASP A 77 -2.43 6.90 -14.91
CA ASP A 77 -2.81 8.14 -15.56
C ASP A 77 -4.00 8.84 -14.87
N ARG A 78 -4.25 10.09 -15.28
CA ARG A 78 -5.32 10.93 -14.72
C ARG A 78 -6.73 10.43 -15.09
N GLU A 79 -6.89 9.79 -16.24
CA GLU A 79 -8.18 9.27 -16.68
C GLU A 79 -8.61 8.06 -15.82
N ALA A 80 -7.66 7.19 -15.47
CA ALA A 80 -7.88 6.10 -14.53
C ALA A 80 -8.28 6.64 -13.15
N LYS A 81 -7.60 7.68 -12.65
CA LYS A 81 -7.98 8.35 -11.41
C LYS A 81 -9.43 8.86 -11.46
N LYS A 82 -9.81 9.57 -12.53
CA LYS A 82 -11.17 10.12 -12.69
C LYS A 82 -12.24 9.02 -12.73
N LYS A 83 -12.00 7.94 -13.48
CA LYS A 83 -12.93 6.80 -13.58
C LYS A 83 -13.10 6.08 -12.24
N THR A 84 -11.99 5.81 -11.55
CA THR A 84 -12.02 5.16 -10.24
C THR A 84 -12.65 6.05 -9.19
N ALA A 85 -12.37 7.35 -9.16
CA ALA A 85 -13.04 8.30 -8.26
C ALA A 85 -14.56 8.30 -8.43
N ARG A 86 -15.05 8.25 -9.68
CA ARG A 86 -16.48 8.10 -9.95
C ARG A 86 -17.04 6.79 -9.38
N LEU A 87 -16.39 5.66 -9.66
CA LEU A 87 -16.80 4.35 -9.14
C LEU A 87 -16.83 4.35 -7.60
N LEU A 88 -15.80 4.92 -6.97
CA LEU A 88 -15.73 5.04 -5.51
C LEU A 88 -16.88 5.88 -4.98
N SER A 89 -17.17 7.03 -5.59
CA SER A 89 -18.28 7.90 -5.19
C SER A 89 -19.66 7.24 -5.32
N GLU A 90 -19.83 6.29 -6.25
CA GLU A 90 -21.07 5.53 -6.43
C GLU A 90 -21.23 4.45 -5.34
N CYS A 91 -20.13 3.86 -4.88
CA CYS A 91 -20.10 2.72 -3.94
C CYS A 91 -19.95 3.13 -2.46
N PHE A 92 -19.25 4.24 -2.19
CA PHE A 92 -18.76 4.61 -0.87
C PHE A 92 -19.13 6.04 -0.48
N ASN A 93 -19.26 6.26 0.83
CA ASN A 93 -19.18 7.59 1.42
C ASN A 93 -17.69 7.92 1.60
N ILE A 94 -17.20 8.88 0.83
CA ILE A 94 -15.81 9.36 0.92
C ILE A 94 -15.77 10.44 2.00
N LEU A 95 -15.03 10.17 3.09
CA LEU A 95 -14.87 11.08 4.22
C LEU A 95 -13.74 12.07 3.98
N SER A 96 -12.67 11.60 3.33
CA SER A 96 -11.53 12.41 2.94
C SER A 96 -10.79 11.74 1.79
N GLU A 97 -10.15 12.53 0.94
CA GLU A 97 -9.24 12.05 -0.09
C GLU A 97 -8.07 13.03 -0.24
N GLU A 98 -6.89 12.50 -0.50
CA GLU A 98 -5.68 13.32 -0.61
C GLU A 98 -4.59 12.62 -1.42
N GLU A 99 -3.68 13.44 -1.95
CA GLU A 99 -2.41 12.92 -2.48
C GLU A 99 -1.58 12.35 -1.34
N MET A 100 -1.00 11.18 -1.53
CA MET A 100 -0.10 10.63 -0.52
C MET A 100 1.20 11.42 -0.53
N PRO A 101 1.69 11.88 0.64
CA PRO A 101 2.99 12.53 0.71
C PRO A 101 4.10 11.59 0.25
N THR A 102 4.85 12.00 -0.76
CA THR A 102 6.02 11.29 -1.29
C THR A 102 7.22 12.22 -1.36
N GLN A 103 8.40 11.63 -1.51
CA GLN A 103 9.61 12.37 -1.87
C GLN A 103 9.97 12.03 -3.31
N GLU A 104 10.59 12.97 -4.02
CA GLU A 104 11.09 12.72 -5.35
C GLU A 104 12.14 11.61 -5.31
N ALA A 105 12.01 10.66 -6.23
CA ALA A 105 12.89 9.51 -6.36
C ALA A 105 13.28 9.34 -7.83
N ASN A 106 14.44 8.72 -8.08
CA ASN A 106 14.91 8.42 -9.42
C ASN A 106 14.15 7.22 -10.01
N VAL A 107 12.88 7.44 -10.35
CA VAL A 107 11.98 6.44 -10.92
C VAL A 107 11.40 6.98 -12.23
N ARG A 108 11.26 6.10 -13.23
CA ARG A 108 10.66 6.45 -14.51
C ARG A 108 9.14 6.34 -14.41
N ASP A 109 8.44 7.38 -14.86
CA ASP A 109 6.97 7.43 -14.95
C ASP A 109 6.26 6.98 -13.66
N PRO A 110 6.52 7.64 -12.50
CA PRO A 110 5.90 7.23 -11.23
C PRO A 110 4.38 7.31 -11.28
N PRO A 111 3.67 6.36 -10.64
CA PRO A 111 2.22 6.44 -10.54
C PRO A 111 1.79 7.62 -9.66
N ILE A 112 0.58 8.12 -9.90
CA ILE A 112 -0.08 9.05 -8.98
C ILE A 112 -0.49 8.25 -7.75
N MET A 113 0.00 8.65 -6.58
CA MET A 113 -0.30 8.01 -5.30
C MET A 113 -1.42 8.75 -4.59
N TRP A 114 -2.55 8.10 -4.35
CA TRP A 114 -3.70 8.72 -3.70
C TRP A 114 -4.24 7.87 -2.57
N ARG A 115 -4.74 8.54 -1.52
CA ARG A 115 -5.39 7.88 -0.38
C ARG A 115 -6.82 8.38 -0.23
N TYR A 116 -7.73 7.45 0.02
CA TYR A 116 -9.13 7.71 0.36
C TYR A 116 -9.42 7.13 1.73
N PHE A 117 -10.14 7.89 2.55
CA PHE A 117 -10.79 7.41 3.77
C PHE A 117 -12.28 7.29 3.48
N LEU A 118 -12.82 6.08 3.60
CA LEU A 118 -14.16 5.78 3.10
C LEU A 118 -14.90 4.70 3.91
N GLN A 119 -16.22 4.73 3.76
CA GLN A 119 -17.14 3.72 4.30
C GLN A 119 -18.07 3.20 3.19
N PRO A 120 -18.37 1.89 3.15
CA PRO A 120 -19.42 1.37 2.26
C PRO A 120 -20.75 2.08 2.52
N LYS A 121 -21.45 2.46 1.45
CA LYS A 121 -22.83 2.93 1.60
C LYS A 121 -23.69 1.77 2.06
N SER A 122 -24.46 1.95 3.14
CA SER A 122 -25.32 0.89 3.69
C SER A 122 -26.29 0.32 2.64
N SER A 123 -26.80 1.15 1.73
CA SER A 123 -27.67 0.73 0.62
C SER A 123 -26.98 -0.15 -0.42
N LYS A 124 -25.65 -0.25 -0.41
CA LYS A 124 -24.85 -1.05 -1.34
C LYS A 124 -24.36 -2.37 -0.75
N LEU A 125 -24.42 -2.53 0.58
CA LEU A 125 -23.96 -3.74 1.26
C LEU A 125 -24.88 -4.94 0.96
N GLU A 126 -26.17 -4.70 0.72
CA GLU A 126 -27.17 -5.76 0.53
C GLU A 126 -27.08 -6.80 1.67
N ASN A 127 -26.78 -8.06 1.36
CA ASN A 127 -26.62 -9.15 2.34
C ASN A 127 -25.15 -9.49 2.65
N ARG A 128 -24.18 -8.65 2.24
CA ARG A 128 -22.75 -8.88 2.43
C ARG A 128 -22.24 -8.19 3.69
N THR A 129 -21.16 -8.74 4.26
CA THR A 129 -20.38 -8.01 5.26
C THR A 129 -19.66 -6.83 4.61
N ALA A 130 -19.27 -5.82 5.42
CA ALA A 130 -18.48 -4.71 4.92
C ALA A 130 -17.15 -5.18 4.32
N ASP A 131 -16.48 -6.15 4.95
CA ASP A 131 -15.18 -6.65 4.49
C ASP A 131 -15.30 -7.41 3.16
N ASP A 132 -16.35 -8.23 2.98
CA ASP A 132 -16.60 -8.91 1.69
C ASP A 132 -16.85 -7.89 0.57
N TYR A 133 -17.62 -6.84 0.88
CA TYR A 133 -17.88 -5.76 -0.06
C TYR A 133 -16.60 -5.00 -0.44
N ILE A 134 -15.74 -4.68 0.54
CA ILE A 134 -14.44 -4.05 0.30
C ILE A 134 -13.58 -4.94 -0.60
N LEU A 135 -13.45 -6.23 -0.28
CA LEU A 135 -12.65 -7.17 -1.06
C LEU A 135 -13.12 -7.23 -2.51
N GLU A 136 -14.44 -7.35 -2.74
CA GLU A 136 -15.01 -7.33 -4.08
C GLU A 136 -14.67 -6.05 -4.84
N LYS A 137 -14.83 -4.88 -4.23
CA LYS A 137 -14.54 -3.59 -4.90
C LYS A 137 -13.06 -3.41 -5.18
N VAL A 138 -12.18 -3.83 -4.27
CA VAL A 138 -10.72 -3.84 -4.48
C VAL A 138 -10.37 -4.71 -5.68
N MET A 139 -10.90 -5.95 -5.72
CA MET A 139 -10.66 -6.86 -6.84
C MET A 139 -11.17 -6.27 -8.15
N ARG A 140 -12.39 -5.73 -8.16
CA ARG A 140 -12.99 -5.08 -9.33
C ARG A 140 -12.13 -3.94 -9.87
N ILE A 141 -11.66 -3.04 -9.00
CA ILE A 141 -10.80 -1.92 -9.41
C ILE A 141 -9.51 -2.46 -10.04
N ASN A 142 -8.87 -3.44 -9.40
CA ASN A 142 -7.59 -3.99 -9.83
C ASN A 142 -7.69 -4.79 -11.14
N THR A 143 -8.83 -5.41 -11.44
CA THR A 143 -9.00 -6.23 -12.65
C THR A 143 -9.65 -5.48 -13.82
N GLU A 144 -10.59 -4.57 -13.57
CA GLU A 144 -11.39 -3.94 -14.64
C GLU A 144 -10.81 -2.62 -15.13
N THR A 145 -10.04 -1.89 -14.32
CA THR A 145 -9.56 -0.55 -14.70
C THR A 145 -8.26 -0.57 -15.51
N GLY A 146 -7.44 -1.61 -15.35
CA GLY A 146 -6.14 -1.80 -16.02
C GLY A 146 -5.05 -0.77 -15.70
N LYS A 147 -5.39 0.32 -14.99
CA LYS A 147 -4.52 1.48 -14.72
C LYS A 147 -4.73 2.10 -13.34
N ALA A 148 -5.55 1.48 -12.49
CA ALA A 148 -5.69 1.81 -11.09
C ALA A 148 -5.47 0.55 -10.25
N PHE A 149 -4.62 0.66 -9.22
CA PHE A 149 -4.23 -0.47 -8.38
C PHE A 149 -4.39 -0.10 -6.92
N VAL A 150 -5.41 -0.63 -6.28
CA VAL A 150 -5.55 -0.60 -4.83
C VAL A 150 -4.52 -1.57 -4.24
N PHE A 151 -3.57 -1.02 -3.50
CA PHE A 151 -2.49 -1.80 -2.87
C PHE A 151 -2.57 -1.83 -1.35
N SER A 152 -3.53 -1.10 -0.77
CA SER A 152 -3.93 -1.15 0.62
C SER A 152 -5.40 -0.76 0.76
N SER A 153 -6.16 -1.41 1.64
CA SER A 153 -7.59 -1.19 1.81
C SER A 153 -8.11 -1.46 3.22
N GLY A 154 -7.23 -1.51 4.23
CA GLY A 154 -7.61 -1.87 5.60
C GLY A 154 -8.06 -0.69 6.45
N LYS A 155 -8.57 -0.97 7.65
CA LYS A 155 -8.92 0.06 8.64
C LYS A 155 -7.73 0.43 9.49
N ASN A 156 -7.57 1.73 9.76
CA ASN A 156 -6.49 2.27 10.60
C ASN A 156 -5.10 1.71 10.24
N MET A 157 -4.86 1.43 8.96
CA MET A 157 -3.62 0.84 8.49
C MET A 157 -3.30 1.27 7.07
N GLY A 158 -2.03 1.28 6.72
CA GLY A 158 -1.54 1.52 5.36
C GLY A 158 -0.38 0.60 5.01
N VAL A 159 -0.25 0.31 3.73
CA VAL A 159 0.94 -0.32 3.15
C VAL A 159 1.74 0.76 2.44
N PHE A 160 3.05 0.70 2.53
CA PHE A 160 3.97 1.59 1.81
C PHE A 160 4.96 0.67 1.12
N LYS A 161 4.89 0.62 -0.21
CA LYS A 161 5.73 -0.28 -1.02
C LYS A 161 6.15 0.38 -2.32
N GLY A 162 7.31 -0.01 -2.82
CA GLY A 162 7.86 0.51 -4.07
C GLY A 162 9.03 -0.33 -4.57
N VAL A 163 9.49 0.01 -5.77
CA VAL A 163 10.70 -0.53 -6.39
C VAL A 163 11.67 0.62 -6.54
N GLY A 164 12.90 0.45 -6.04
CA GLY A 164 13.92 1.51 -5.99
C GLY A 164 15.01 1.22 -4.98
#